data_AF-A0A0F9E3W0-F1
#
_entry.id   AF-A0A0F9E3W0-F1
#
_cell.length_a   1.000
_cell.length_b   1.000
_cell.length_c   1.000
_cell.angle_alpha   90.00
_cell.angle_beta   90.00
_cell.angle_gamma   90.00
#
_symmetry.space_group_name_H-M   'P 1'
#
loop_
_entity.id
_entity.type
_entity.pdbx_description
1 polymer ?
#
loop_
_entity_poly.entity_id
_entity_poly.type
_entity_poly.pdbx_seq_one_letter_code
_entity_poly.pdbx_strand_id
1 'polypeptide(L)'
;VRDSIFTTLFMRDKKIEEESTITSNKCEFLKKSVVENISDIDYVCFIFEASTHMSADFRIELITLFLSLNKSIDHFQRIDYELTTSSWSGSRVPYIEKEISFLSKIIPHLNSIDLLDHKEYVEQQIQQKKNAIEFEKKRDFLGEF
;
A
#
# COMPACT_ATOMS: atom_id res chain seq x y z
N VAL A 1 -13.70 -15.50 4.04
CA VAL A 1 -13.18 -14.62 2.97
C VAL A 1 -14.38 -14.14 2.20
N ARG A 2 -14.65 -12.83 2.19
CA ARG A 2 -15.87 -12.29 1.55
C ARG A 2 -15.58 -12.20 0.05
N ASP A 3 -15.98 -13.22 -0.69
CA ASP A 3 -15.89 -13.24 -2.15
C ASP A 3 -16.79 -12.13 -2.71
N SER A 4 -16.17 -11.00 -3.04
CA SER A 4 -16.80 -9.87 -3.70
C SER A 4 -16.69 -10.08 -5.20
N ILE A 5 -17.72 -9.70 -5.96
CA ILE A 5 -17.66 -9.65 -7.43
C ILE A 5 -16.41 -8.89 -7.90
N PHE A 6 -15.95 -7.91 -7.12
CA PHE A 6 -14.69 -7.20 -7.35
C PHE A 6 -13.46 -8.12 -7.28
N THR A 7 -13.31 -8.98 -6.28
CA THR A 7 -12.14 -9.88 -6.22
C THR A 7 -12.13 -10.81 -7.43
N THR A 8 -13.30 -11.29 -7.86
CA THR A 8 -13.40 -12.14 -9.05
C THR A 8 -13.10 -11.39 -10.36
N LEU A 9 -13.46 -10.11 -10.46
CA LEU A 9 -13.22 -9.28 -11.64
C LEU A 9 -11.73 -8.89 -11.78
N PHE A 10 -11.06 -8.65 -10.65
CA PHE A 10 -9.69 -8.18 -10.63
C PHE A 10 -8.66 -9.32 -10.70
N MET A 11 -8.99 -10.55 -10.25
CA MET A 11 -8.08 -11.70 -10.20
C MET A 11 -8.14 -12.66 -11.40
N ARG A 12 -9.03 -12.45 -12.37
CA ARG A 12 -9.18 -13.38 -13.51
C ARG A 12 -8.17 -13.05 -14.62
N ASP A 13 -7.09 -13.81 -14.67
CA ASP A 13 -6.06 -13.71 -15.72
C ASP A 13 -6.64 -14.09 -17.10
N LYS A 14 -6.50 -13.19 -18.08
CA LYS A 14 -6.78 -13.46 -19.49
C LYS A 14 -5.70 -12.80 -20.36
N LYS A 15 -5.00 -13.68 -21.10
CA LYS A 15 -4.12 -13.49 -22.27
C LYS A 15 -3.48 -12.11 -22.50
N ILE A 16 -2.15 -12.19 -22.65
CA ILE A 16 -1.08 -11.17 -22.68
C ILE A 16 -1.32 -9.90 -23.53
N GLU A 17 -2.10 -9.93 -24.62
CA GLU A 17 -2.40 -8.71 -25.42
C GLU A 17 -3.64 -7.92 -24.91
N GLU A 18 -4.62 -8.59 -24.31
CA GLU A 18 -5.76 -7.95 -23.64
C GLU A 18 -5.37 -7.42 -22.24
N GLU A 19 -4.37 -8.03 -21.62
CA GLU A 19 -3.86 -7.73 -20.27
C GLU A 19 -3.40 -6.28 -20.10
N SER A 20 -2.70 -5.68 -21.08
CA SER A 20 -2.19 -4.31 -20.97
C SER A 20 -3.31 -3.26 -21.01
N THR A 21 -4.30 -3.46 -21.89
CA THR A 21 -5.47 -2.58 -22.04
C THR A 21 -6.41 -2.74 -20.84
N ILE A 22 -6.65 -3.97 -20.38
CA ILE A 22 -7.46 -4.25 -19.18
C ILE A 22 -6.81 -3.65 -17.93
N THR A 23 -5.49 -3.76 -17.79
CA THR A 23 -4.76 -3.18 -16.65
C THR A 23 -4.83 -1.66 -16.66
N SER A 24 -4.67 -1.03 -17.83
CA SER A 24 -4.85 0.43 -17.97
C SER A 24 -6.25 0.89 -17.56
N ASN A 25 -7.29 0.19 -18.04
CA ASN A 25 -8.68 0.51 -17.71
C ASN A 25 -8.97 0.34 -16.20
N LYS A 26 -8.41 -0.70 -15.57
CA LYS A 26 -8.49 -0.91 -14.12
C LYS A 26 -7.82 0.24 -13.35
N CYS A 27 -6.62 0.64 -13.75
CA CYS A 27 -5.88 1.75 -13.14
C CYS A 27 -6.64 3.07 -13.24
N GLU A 28 -7.19 3.39 -14.41
CA GLU A 28 -7.98 4.59 -14.64
C GLU A 28 -9.27 4.59 -13.82
N PHE A 29 -9.97 3.45 -13.77
CA PHE A 29 -11.17 3.29 -12.94
C PHE A 29 -10.90 3.57 -11.46
N LEU A 30 -9.82 3.02 -10.90
CA LEU A 30 -9.47 3.23 -9.49
C LEU A 30 -9.12 4.70 -9.22
N LYS A 31 -8.31 5.33 -10.08
CA LYS A 31 -7.98 6.76 -9.97
C LYS A 31 -9.23 7.63 -10.01
N LYS A 32 -10.14 7.38 -10.97
CA LYS A 32 -11.41 8.09 -11.10
C LYS A 32 -12.29 7.89 -9.85
N SER A 33 -12.36 6.67 -9.35
CA SER A 33 -13.14 6.33 -8.15
C SER A 33 -12.66 7.10 -6.92
N VAL A 34 -11.34 7.29 -6.72
CA VAL A 34 -10.80 8.12 -5.65
C VAL A 34 -11.21 9.59 -5.83
N VAL A 35 -11.06 10.12 -7.05
CA VAL A 35 -11.36 11.54 -7.33
C VAL A 35 -12.83 11.86 -7.09
N GLU A 36 -13.74 11.01 -7.57
CA GLU A 36 -15.19 11.24 -7.47
C GLU A 36 -15.72 11.07 -6.03
N ASN A 37 -15.01 10.33 -5.18
CA ASN A 37 -15.47 9.96 -3.84
C ASN A 37 -14.54 10.45 -2.73
N ILE A 38 -13.71 11.47 -2.98
CA ILE A 38 -12.69 11.95 -2.02
C ILE A 38 -13.27 12.40 -0.66
N SER A 39 -14.55 12.79 -0.65
CA SER A 39 -15.28 13.17 0.57
C SER A 39 -15.74 11.97 1.41
N ASP A 40 -15.84 10.78 0.80
CA ASP A 40 -16.19 9.52 1.48
C ASP A 40 -14.91 8.72 1.74
N ILE A 41 -14.30 8.97 2.89
CA ILE A 41 -13.01 8.36 3.23
C ILE A 41 -13.10 6.84 3.40
N ASP A 42 -14.24 6.30 3.83
CA ASP A 42 -14.43 4.86 3.98
C ASP A 42 -14.43 4.18 2.60
N TYR A 43 -15.09 4.80 1.61
CA TYR A 43 -15.03 4.32 0.24
C TYR A 43 -13.62 4.43 -0.34
N VAL A 44 -12.90 5.54 -0.09
CA VAL A 44 -11.51 5.68 -0.54
C VAL A 44 -10.63 4.59 0.06
N CYS A 45 -10.77 4.27 1.35
CA CYS A 45 -10.03 3.16 2.00
C CYS A 45 -10.29 1.83 1.28
N PHE A 46 -11.54 1.54 0.92
CA PHE A 46 -11.90 0.34 0.14
C PHE A 46 -11.20 0.30 -1.24
N ILE A 47 -11.09 1.45 -1.93
CA ILE A 47 -10.37 1.53 -3.21
C ILE A 47 -8.88 1.26 -3.02
N PHE A 48 -8.27 1.75 -1.95
CA PHE A 48 -6.88 1.45 -1.62
C PHE A 48 -6.67 -0.04 -1.33
N GLU A 49 -7.57 -0.67 -0.56
CA GLU A 49 -7.56 -2.12 -0.32
C GLU A 49 -7.64 -2.91 -1.64
N ALA A 50 -8.51 -2.50 -2.56
CA ALA A 50 -8.61 -3.12 -3.90
C ALA A 50 -7.35 -2.92 -4.75
N SER A 51 -6.56 -1.88 -4.48
CA SER A 51 -5.31 -1.59 -5.19
C SER A 51 -4.10 -2.40 -4.70
N THR A 52 -4.22 -3.14 -3.60
CA THR A 52 -3.11 -3.89 -2.95
C THR A 52 -2.40 -4.87 -3.89
N HIS A 53 -3.12 -5.45 -4.84
CA HIS A 53 -2.60 -6.39 -5.84
C HIS A 53 -2.01 -5.72 -7.09
N MET A 54 -2.10 -4.39 -7.19
CA MET A 54 -1.52 -3.63 -8.30
C MET A 54 -0.01 -3.44 -8.12
N SER A 55 0.67 -2.96 -9.18
CA SER A 55 2.10 -2.66 -9.10
C SER A 55 2.39 -1.61 -8.04
N ALA A 56 3.58 -1.70 -7.43
CA ALA A 56 4.03 -0.72 -6.44
C ALA A 56 4.01 0.72 -7.00
N ASP A 57 4.40 0.88 -8.26
CA ASP A 57 4.44 2.18 -8.93
C ASP A 57 3.03 2.78 -9.07
N PHE A 58 2.04 1.99 -9.50
CA PHE A 58 0.65 2.45 -9.57
C PHE A 58 0.09 2.82 -8.21
N ARG A 59 0.40 2.03 -7.17
CA ARG A 59 -0.02 2.35 -5.80
C ARG A 59 0.56 3.68 -5.32
N ILE A 60 1.83 3.97 -5.62
CA ILE A 60 2.46 5.27 -5.33
C ILE A 60 1.76 6.40 -6.11
N GLU A 61 1.41 6.17 -7.37
CA GLU A 61 0.63 7.15 -8.15
C GLU A 61 -0.73 7.42 -7.52
N LEU A 62 -1.43 6.38 -7.03
CA LEU A 62 -2.73 6.51 -6.38
C LEU A 62 -2.62 7.26 -5.04
N ILE A 63 -1.60 6.99 -4.23
CA ILE A 63 -1.28 7.74 -3.01
C ILE A 63 -1.04 9.22 -3.34
N THR A 64 -0.24 9.50 -4.37
CA THR A 64 0.09 10.86 -4.79
C THR A 64 -1.17 11.61 -5.27
N LEU A 65 -2.04 10.93 -6.02
CA LEU A 65 -3.33 11.47 -6.45
C LEU A 65 -4.21 11.81 -5.24
N PHE A 66 -4.34 10.90 -4.28
CA PHE A 66 -5.10 11.13 -3.05
C PHE A 66 -4.59 12.35 -2.29
N LEU A 67 -3.27 12.44 -2.07
CA LEU A 67 -2.64 13.55 -1.33
C LEU A 67 -2.75 14.90 -2.05
N SER A 68 -2.89 14.89 -3.38
CA SER A 68 -3.17 16.12 -4.14
C SER A 68 -4.55 16.71 -3.83
N LEU A 69 -5.51 15.88 -3.41
CA LEU A 69 -6.90 16.25 -3.15
C LEU A 69 -7.22 16.34 -1.65
N ASN A 70 -6.55 15.53 -0.82
CA ASN A 70 -6.77 15.44 0.62
C ASN A 70 -5.45 15.36 1.37
N LYS A 71 -5.15 16.40 2.17
CA LYS A 71 -3.94 16.51 2.98
C LYS A 71 -4.18 16.21 4.46
N SER A 72 -5.30 15.57 4.80
CA SER A 72 -5.60 15.17 6.17
C SER A 72 -4.71 13.98 6.57
N ILE A 73 -3.88 14.19 7.58
CA ILE A 73 -3.04 13.13 8.15
C ILE A 73 -3.89 11.98 8.68
N ASP A 74 -5.03 12.28 9.34
CA ASP A 74 -5.94 11.26 9.87
C ASP A 74 -6.51 10.37 8.76
N HIS A 75 -6.80 10.96 7.60
CA HIS A 75 -7.29 10.21 6.46
C HIS A 75 -6.17 9.40 5.79
N PHE A 76 -4.97 9.97 5.69
CA PHE A 76 -3.81 9.28 5.15
C PHE A 76 -3.43 8.04 5.98
N GLN A 77 -3.54 8.11 7.30
CA GLN A 77 -3.32 6.98 8.19
C GLN A 77 -4.37 5.87 8.03
N ARG A 78 -5.57 6.20 7.54
CA ARG A 78 -6.69 5.25 7.37
C ARG A 78 -6.68 4.47 6.06
N ILE A 79 -6.16 5.04 4.97
CA ILE A 79 -6.22 4.43 3.63
C ILE A 79 -5.33 3.17 3.46
N ASP A 80 -4.82 2.61 4.57
CA ASP A 80 -3.98 1.39 4.67
C ASP A 80 -3.21 1.08 3.39
N TYR A 81 -2.26 1.96 3.09
CA TYR A 81 -1.45 1.84 1.88
C TYR A 81 -0.36 0.77 2.01
N GLU A 82 -0.23 0.11 3.16
CA GLU A 82 0.68 -1.01 3.38
C GLU A 82 0.04 -2.35 2.99
N LEU A 83 0.87 -3.36 2.72
CA LEU A 83 0.40 -4.72 2.52
C LEU A 83 0.06 -5.29 3.90
N THR A 84 -1.15 -5.14 4.42
CA THR A 84 -1.45 -5.59 5.80
C THR A 84 -1.83 -7.06 5.91
N THR A 85 -2.02 -7.78 4.80
CA THR A 85 -2.64 -9.12 4.83
C THR A 85 -1.84 -10.23 4.16
N SER A 86 -0.53 -10.32 4.39
CA SER A 86 0.24 -11.51 3.96
C SER A 86 0.54 -12.43 5.14
N SER A 87 0.07 -13.67 5.05
CA SER A 87 0.56 -14.75 5.90
C SER A 87 1.98 -15.12 5.45
N TRP A 88 2.91 -15.30 6.39
CA TRP A 88 4.26 -15.78 6.11
C TRP A 88 4.47 -17.17 6.71
N SER A 89 5.32 -17.97 6.06
CA SER A 89 5.90 -19.18 6.64
C SER A 89 7.42 -19.01 6.67
N GLY A 90 8.06 -19.41 7.77
CA GLY A 90 9.48 -19.13 8.01
C GLY A 90 9.72 -17.71 8.55
N SER A 91 10.85 -17.09 8.19
CA SER A 91 11.23 -15.77 8.68
C SER A 91 10.35 -14.67 8.08
N ARG A 92 9.85 -13.75 8.91
CA ARG A 92 9.10 -12.57 8.49
C ARG A 92 10.03 -11.45 8.00
N VAL A 93 11.34 -11.53 8.25
CA VAL A 93 12.34 -10.51 7.84
C VAL A 93 12.23 -10.12 6.36
N PRO A 94 12.22 -11.05 5.38
CA PRO A 94 12.17 -10.68 3.96
C PRO A 94 10.86 -9.94 3.58
N TYR A 95 9.79 -10.18 4.32
CA TYR A 95 8.52 -9.48 4.12
C TYR A 95 8.61 -8.04 4.63
N ILE A 96 9.14 -7.86 5.85
CA ILE A 96 9.33 -6.53 6.44
C ILE A 96 10.30 -5.69 5.59
N GLU A 97 11.34 -6.30 5.01
CA GLU A 97 12.25 -5.62 4.08
C GLU A 97 11.54 -5.11 2.82
N LYS A 98 10.58 -5.86 2.27
CA LYS A 98 9.75 -5.42 1.13
C LYS A 98 8.86 -4.23 1.52
N GLU A 99 8.26 -4.27 2.70
CA GLU A 99 7.47 -3.15 3.22
C GLU A 99 8.33 -1.88 3.39
N ILE A 100 9.52 -2.00 4.00
CA ILE A 100 10.46 -0.88 4.14
C ILE A 100 10.85 -0.32 2.76
N SER A 101 11.11 -1.18 1.78
CA SER A 101 11.46 -0.77 0.42
C SER A 101 10.32 0.02 -0.24
N PHE A 102 9.07 -0.43 -0.07
CA PHE A 102 7.89 0.29 -0.56
C PHE A 102 7.73 1.65 0.11
N LEU A 103 7.78 1.72 1.45
CA LEU A 103 7.67 2.97 2.21
C LEU A 103 8.77 3.97 1.83
N SER A 104 10.00 3.49 1.63
CA SER A 104 11.13 4.32 1.21
C SER A 104 10.90 4.97 -0.16
N LYS A 105 10.14 4.32 -1.06
CA LYS A 105 9.73 4.90 -2.34
C LYS A 105 8.63 5.94 -2.21
N ILE A 106 7.83 5.93 -1.13
CA ILE A 106 6.78 6.93 -0.89
C ILE A 106 7.40 8.24 -0.39
N ILE A 107 8.44 8.20 0.43
CA ILE A 107 9.05 9.38 1.07
C ILE A 107 9.34 10.55 0.10
N PRO A 108 9.91 10.33 -1.10
CA PRO A 108 10.16 11.42 -2.04
C PRO A 108 8.90 12.20 -2.49
N HIS A 109 7.72 11.57 -2.40
CA HIS A 109 6.43 12.16 -2.76
C HIS A 109 5.80 12.99 -1.63
N LEU A 110 6.39 12.95 -0.42
CA LEU A 110 5.91 13.66 0.77
C LEU A 110 6.76 14.89 1.13
N ASN A 111 7.50 15.43 0.17
CA ASN A 111 8.46 16.53 0.41
C ASN A 111 7.83 17.94 0.39
N SER A 112 6.53 18.08 0.15
CA SER A 112 5.87 19.39 0.23
C SER A 112 5.71 19.81 1.69
N ILE A 113 5.70 21.13 1.94
CA ILE A 113 5.59 21.68 3.31
C ILE A 113 4.29 21.25 4.02
N ASP A 114 3.22 21.02 3.25
CA ASP A 114 1.93 20.58 3.78
C ASP A 114 1.88 19.09 4.15
N LEU A 115 2.93 18.32 3.81
CA LEU A 115 2.99 16.86 4.01
C LEU A 115 4.08 16.44 5.01
N LEU A 116 4.65 17.38 5.77
CA LEU A 116 5.70 17.08 6.75
C LEU A 116 5.25 16.01 7.77
N ASP A 117 4.04 16.14 8.33
CA ASP A 117 3.50 15.17 9.29
C ASP A 117 3.29 13.78 8.64
N HIS A 118 2.98 13.75 7.34
CA HIS A 118 2.79 12.50 6.60
C HIS A 118 4.14 11.81 6.38
N LYS A 119 5.17 12.60 6.04
CA LYS A 119 6.53 12.12 5.88
C LYS A 119 7.06 11.56 7.20
N GLU A 120 6.91 12.31 8.29
CA GLU A 120 7.31 11.87 9.62
C GLU A 120 6.62 10.56 9.99
N TYR A 121 5.31 10.44 9.74
CA TYR A 121 4.57 9.21 9.99
C TYR A 121 5.16 8.00 9.24
N VAL A 122 5.45 8.14 7.95
CA VAL A 122 6.06 7.06 7.14
C VAL A 122 7.47 6.71 7.64
N GLU A 123 8.28 7.70 8.02
CA GLU A 123 9.63 7.47 8.58
C GLU A 123 9.57 6.71 9.92
N GLN A 124 8.60 7.03 10.77
CA GLN A 124 8.35 6.29 12.01
C GLN A 124 7.96 4.84 11.73
N GLN A 125 7.09 4.57 10.73
CA GLN A 125 6.74 3.21 10.31
C GLN A 125 7.98 2.42 9.86
N ILE A 126 8.85 3.03 9.04
CA ILE A 126 10.12 2.42 8.62
C ILE A 126 10.98 2.04 9.83
N GLN A 127 11.10 2.94 10.82
CA GLN A 127 11.91 2.68 12.01
C GLN A 127 11.35 1.53 12.87
N GLN A 128 10.02 1.48 13.04
CA GLN A 128 9.35 0.39 13.75
C GLN A 128 9.61 -0.96 13.06
N LYS A 129 9.53 -1.00 11.73
CA LYS A 129 9.81 -2.20 10.92
C LYS A 129 11.28 -2.64 11.03
N LYS A 130 12.25 -1.72 11.02
CA LYS A 130 13.67 -2.03 11.27
C LYS A 130 13.88 -2.67 12.64
N ASN A 131 13.23 -2.13 13.68
CA ASN A 131 13.30 -2.70 15.02
C ASN A 131 12.69 -4.12 15.08
N ALA A 132 11.61 -4.37 14.34
CA ALA A 132 11.00 -5.69 14.24
C ALA A 132 11.94 -6.73 13.59
N ILE A 133 12.68 -6.35 12.54
CA ILE A 133 13.71 -7.20 11.93
C ILE A 133 14.80 -7.57 12.95
N GLU A 134 15.31 -6.60 13.69
CA GLU A 134 16.36 -6.85 14.69
C GLU A 134 15.87 -7.76 15.82
N PHE A 135 14.61 -7.61 16.24
CA PHE A 135 14.00 -8.51 17.21
C PHE A 135 13.88 -9.94 16.69
N GLU A 136 13.42 -10.10 15.45
CA GLU A 136 13.27 -11.42 14.83
C GLU A 136 14.60 -12.15 14.65
N LYS A 137 15.63 -11.45 14.16
CA LYS A 137 16.99 -12.00 14.05
C LYS A 137 17.52 -12.49 15.41
N LYS A 138 17.30 -11.74 16.49
CA LYS A 138 17.69 -12.14 17.84
C LYS A 138 16.95 -13.38 18.32
N ARG A 139 15.64 -13.46 18.04
CA ARG A 139 14.82 -14.63 18.40
C ARG A 139 15.29 -15.88 17.68
N ASP A 140 15.56 -15.77 16.39
CA ASP A 140 16.03 -16.90 15.58
C ASP A 140 17.39 -17.40 16.11
N PHE A 141 18.30 -16.49 16.47
CA PHE A 141 19.59 -16.83 17.09
C PHE A 141 19.46 -17.51 18.46
N LEU A 142 18.50 -17.08 19.30
CA LEU A 142 18.30 -17.62 20.65
C LEU A 142 17.47 -18.91 20.70
N GLY A 143 16.67 -19.18 19.66
CA GLY A 143 15.85 -20.40 19.55
C GLY A 143 16.58 -21.63 19.02
N GLU A 144 17.87 -21.50 18.68
CA GLU A 144 18.74 -22.58 18.20
C GLU A 144 19.48 -23.34 19.33
N PHE A 145 19.12 -23.10 20.60
CA PHE A 145 19.64 -23.82 21.79
C PHE A 145 18.53 -24.58 22.52
#